data_AF-A0ABD5W494-F1
#
_entry.id   AF-A0ABD5W494-F1
#
_cell.length_a   1.000
_cell.length_b   1.000
_cell.length_c   1.000
_cell.angle_alpha   90.00
_cell.angle_beta   90.00
_cell.angle_gamma   90.00
#
_symmetry.space_group_name_H-M   'P 1'
#
loop_
_entity.id
_entity.type
_entity.pdbx_description
1 polymer ?
#
loop_
_entity_poly.entity_id
_entity_poly.type
_entity_poly.pdbx_seq_one_letter_code
_entity_poly.pdbx_strand_id
1 'polypeptide(L)'
;MFLENHHVAVSATAGDLFGSGVASEYADTLLPAASGLQILPPLLLAGAGLFVTSRGVYSSWFDALLAGTTVTLGYLPCIVTITVVSSFEVTVFGTTLVEIAPDFARTVLVAGVAYPLVFGGIGGLCAFGLARWRAD
;
A
#
# COMPACT_ATOMS: atom_id res chain seq x y z
N MET A 1 3.26 -1.20 9.65
CA MET A 1 2.91 0.19 9.26
C MET A 1 2.51 0.36 7.79
N PHE A 2 3.41 0.26 6.80
CA PHE A 2 3.02 0.56 5.41
C PHE A 2 1.99 -0.43 4.82
N LEU A 3 2.15 -1.73 5.09
CA LEU A 3 1.22 -2.77 4.65
C LEU A 3 -0.12 -2.74 5.39
N GLU A 4 -0.10 -2.50 6.71
CA GLU A 4 -1.31 -2.28 7.51
C GLU A 4 -2.10 -1.06 7.05
N ASN A 5 -1.43 0.02 6.62
CA ASN A 5 -2.09 1.18 6.04
C ASN A 5 -2.71 0.90 4.66
N HIS A 6 -2.43 -0.27 4.06
CA HIS A 6 -3.10 -0.83 2.88
C HIS A 6 -4.02 -2.00 3.23
N HIS A 7 -4.38 -2.15 4.51
CA HIS A 7 -5.27 -3.18 5.02
C HIS A 7 -4.74 -4.61 4.79
N VAL A 8 -3.42 -4.74 4.68
CA VAL A 8 -2.73 -6.03 4.62
C VAL A 8 -2.26 -6.38 6.02
N ALA A 9 -2.81 -7.46 6.57
CA ALA A 9 -2.41 -7.98 7.86
C ALA A 9 -0.97 -8.50 7.79
N VAL A 10 -0.12 -8.06 8.73
CA VAL A 10 1.21 -8.61 8.93
C VAL A 10 1.12 -9.54 10.12
N SER A 11 1.37 -10.83 9.91
CA SER A 11 1.42 -11.81 11.00
C SER A 11 2.85 -11.92 11.51
N ALA A 12 3.02 -11.76 12.82
CA ALA A 12 4.26 -12.06 13.52
C ALA A 12 4.05 -13.36 14.30
N THR A 13 4.84 -14.39 14.01
CA THR A 13 4.85 -15.63 14.79
C THR A 13 6.11 -15.64 15.63
N ALA A 14 6.00 -15.60 16.96
CA ALA A 14 7.16 -15.86 17.81
C ALA A 14 7.24 -17.34 18.15
N GLY A 15 8.46 -17.87 18.20
CA GLY A 15 8.73 -19.23 18.65
C GLY A 15 8.31 -19.46 20.10
N ASP A 16 7.97 -20.70 20.42
CA ASP A 16 7.37 -21.17 21.67
C ASP A 16 8.22 -20.96 22.95
N LEU A 17 9.34 -20.25 22.87
CA LEU A 17 10.22 -19.98 24.02
C LEU A 17 9.63 -19.00 25.05
N PHE A 18 8.66 -18.16 24.67
CA PHE A 18 8.05 -17.17 25.56
C PHE A 18 6.51 -17.19 25.59
N GLY A 19 5.87 -18.10 24.84
CA GLY A 19 4.41 -18.21 24.71
C GLY A 19 3.82 -17.29 23.63
N SER A 20 2.85 -17.80 22.89
CA SER A 20 2.23 -17.11 21.74
C SER A 20 1.61 -15.73 22.05
N GLY A 21 1.27 -15.46 23.32
CA GLY A 21 0.66 -14.20 23.76
C GLY A 21 1.61 -12.99 23.82
N VAL A 22 2.90 -13.21 24.11
CA VAL A 22 3.87 -12.09 24.13
C VAL A 22 4.31 -11.70 22.72
N ALA A 23 4.29 -12.63 21.76
CA ALA A 23 4.56 -12.36 20.35
C ALA A 23 3.64 -11.28 19.77
N SER A 24 2.33 -11.44 20.01
CA SER A 24 1.31 -10.49 19.60
C SER A 24 1.44 -9.16 20.34
N GLU A 25 1.81 -9.19 21.62
CA GLU A 25 1.99 -7.99 22.44
C GLU A 25 3.22 -7.17 22.00
N TYR A 26 4.32 -7.82 21.60
CA TYR A 26 5.47 -7.16 20.98
C TYR A 26 5.15 -6.64 19.58
N ALA A 27 4.37 -7.37 18.78
CA ALA A 27 3.92 -6.89 17.47
C ALA A 27 3.04 -5.64 17.61
N ASP A 28 2.06 -5.64 18.52
CA ASP A 28 1.18 -4.49 18.80
C ASP A 28 1.94 -3.30 19.41
N THR A 29 2.95 -3.55 20.24
CA THR A 29 3.74 -2.49 20.89
C THR A 29 4.79 -1.88 19.96
N LEU A 30 5.38 -2.67 19.06
CA LEU A 30 6.38 -2.20 18.08
C LEU A 30 5.74 -1.66 16.78
N LEU A 31 4.50 -2.05 16.49
CA LEU A 31 3.70 -1.57 15.37
C LEU A 31 2.44 -0.85 15.87
N PRO A 32 2.56 0.24 16.66
CA PRO A 32 1.38 0.98 17.07
C PRO A 32 0.64 1.45 15.80
N ALA A 33 -0.62 1.03 15.66
CA ALA A 33 -1.48 1.43 14.56
C ALA A 33 -1.69 2.95 14.62
N ALA A 34 -0.81 3.71 13.97
CA ALA A 34 -0.91 5.15 13.90
C ALA A 34 -2.12 5.49 13.00
N SER A 35 -3.29 5.65 13.62
CA SER A 35 -4.59 5.81 12.95
C SER A 35 -4.61 6.95 11.93
N GLY A 36 -3.78 7.98 12.11
CA GLY A 36 -3.62 9.08 11.15
C GLY A 36 -2.82 8.74 9.88
N LEU A 37 -1.90 7.77 9.94
CA LEU A 37 -1.07 7.39 8.79
C LEU A 37 -1.81 6.49 7.79
N GLN A 38 -2.98 5.95 8.14
CA GLN A 38 -3.78 5.07 7.28
C GLN A 38 -4.40 5.82 6.08
N ILE A 39 -4.65 7.12 6.20
CA ILE A 39 -5.23 7.95 5.12
C ILE A 39 -4.14 8.37 4.12
N LEU A 40 -2.88 8.34 4.53
CA LEU A 40 -1.77 8.86 3.74
C LEU A 40 -1.59 8.12 2.39
N PRO A 41 -1.60 6.77 2.31
CA PRO A 41 -1.43 6.09 1.04
C PRO A 41 -2.55 6.38 0.02
N PRO A 42 -3.85 6.29 0.37
CA PRO A 42 -4.94 6.71 -0.50
C PRO A 42 -4.76 8.13 -1.06
N LEU A 43 -4.40 9.08 -0.18
CA LEU A 43 -4.25 10.49 -0.56
C LEU A 43 -3.08 10.70 -1.51
N LEU A 44 -1.95 10.02 -1.26
CA LEU A 44 -0.76 10.10 -2.08
C LEU A 44 -0.99 9.48 -3.47
N LEU A 45 -1.69 8.35 -3.53
CA LEU A 45 -2.06 7.67 -4.78
C LEU A 45 -3.04 8.50 -5.60
N ALA A 46 -4.06 9.08 -4.96
CA ALA A 46 -4.97 10.00 -5.62
C ALA A 46 -4.26 11.26 -6.12
N GLY A 47 -3.37 11.84 -5.31
CA GLY A 47 -2.54 12.97 -5.71
C GLY A 47 -1.63 12.66 -6.89
N ALA A 48 -1.00 11.47 -6.92
CA ALA A 48 -0.18 11.01 -8.02
C ALA A 48 -1.00 10.82 -9.31
N GLY A 49 -2.18 10.20 -9.21
CA GLY A 49 -3.09 10.00 -10.34
C GLY A 49 -3.58 11.33 -10.92
N LEU A 50 -3.90 12.28 -10.05
CA LEU A 50 -4.25 13.65 -10.41
C LEU A 50 -3.09 14.34 -11.14
N PHE A 51 -1.88 14.24 -10.60
CA PHE A 51 -0.69 14.86 -11.17
C PHE A 51 -0.36 14.33 -12.56
N VAL A 52 -0.33 13.00 -12.74
CA VAL A 52 -0.05 12.36 -14.03
C VAL A 52 -1.11 12.78 -15.07
N THR A 53 -2.38 12.73 -14.70
CA THR A 53 -3.48 13.07 -15.60
C THR A 53 -3.56 14.57 -15.90
N SER A 54 -3.14 15.43 -14.97
CA SER A 54 -3.12 16.89 -15.22
C SER A 54 -2.13 17.33 -16.31
N ARG A 55 -1.19 16.46 -16.69
CA ARG A 55 -0.18 16.74 -17.72
C ARG A 55 -0.61 16.32 -19.13
N GLY A 56 -1.68 15.54 -19.26
CA GLY A 56 -2.21 15.10 -20.53
C GLY A 56 -3.43 15.90 -20.96
N VAL A 57 -3.78 15.76 -22.24
CA VAL A 57 -5.07 16.21 -22.77
C VAL A 57 -5.87 14.94 -23.07
N TYR A 58 -7.05 14.85 -22.46
CA TYR A 58 -7.93 13.69 -22.59
C TYR A 58 -9.27 14.15 -23.15
N SER A 59 -9.89 13.31 -23.96
CA SER A 59 -11.20 13.58 -24.58
C SER A 59 -12.36 12.95 -23.84
N SER A 60 -12.08 11.97 -22.97
CA SER A 60 -13.11 11.22 -22.25
C SER A 60 -12.72 10.96 -20.79
N TRP A 61 -13.74 10.76 -19.96
CA TRP A 61 -13.58 10.33 -18.56
C TRP A 61 -12.84 9.00 -18.45
N PHE A 62 -13.03 8.10 -19.42
CA PHE A 62 -12.39 6.80 -19.44
C PHE A 62 -10.87 6.91 -19.69
N ASP A 63 -10.45 7.77 -20.63
CA ASP A 63 -9.03 7.99 -20.92
C ASP A 63 -8.31 8.61 -19.72
N ALA A 64 -8.98 9.54 -19.02
CA ALA A 64 -8.46 10.15 -17.80
C ALA A 64 -8.35 9.14 -16.63
N LEU A 65 -9.32 8.24 -16.51
CA LEU A 65 -9.25 7.14 -15.54
C LEU A 65 -8.06 6.23 -15.84
N LEU A 66 -7.89 5.80 -17.10
CA LEU A 66 -6.75 4.98 -17.51
C LEU A 66 -5.42 5.67 -17.22
N ALA A 67 -5.31 6.96 -17.54
CA ALA A 67 -4.12 7.76 -17.24
C ALA A 67 -3.79 7.76 -15.73
N GLY A 68 -4.79 7.98 -14.87
CA GLY A 68 -4.61 7.92 -13.42
C GLY A 68 -4.19 6.55 -12.91
N THR A 69 -4.68 5.46 -13.51
CA THR A 69 -4.32 4.09 -13.13
C THR A 69 -2.88 3.71 -13.45
N THR A 70 -2.19 4.44 -14.35
CA THR A 70 -0.79 4.17 -14.71
C THR A 70 0.18 4.31 -13.53
N VAL A 71 -0.22 5.03 -12.48
CA VAL A 71 0.51 5.09 -11.20
C VAL A 71 0.81 3.70 -10.63
N THR A 72 -0.08 2.74 -10.87
CA THR A 72 0.10 1.32 -10.48
C THR A 72 1.40 0.73 -11.02
N LEU A 73 1.79 1.05 -12.26
CA LEU A 73 3.01 0.50 -12.87
C LEU A 73 4.28 0.97 -12.15
N GLY A 74 4.31 2.22 -11.70
CA GLY A 74 5.44 2.74 -10.92
C GLY A 74 5.41 2.30 -9.45
N TYR A 75 4.22 2.06 -8.92
CA TYR A 75 4.02 1.70 -7.52
C TYR A 75 4.29 0.22 -7.23
N LEU A 76 3.96 -0.67 -8.17
CA LEU A 76 4.04 -2.12 -7.99
C LEU A 76 5.45 -2.62 -7.69
N PRO A 77 6.54 -2.20 -8.39
CA PRO A 77 7.90 -2.60 -8.02
C PRO A 77 8.30 -2.17 -6.61
N CYS A 78 7.81 -1.00 -6.15
CA CYS A 78 8.07 -0.50 -4.80
C CYS A 78 7.42 -1.42 -3.76
N ILE A 79 6.16 -1.81 -3.96
CA ILE A 79 5.45 -2.77 -3.10
C ILE A 79 6.16 -4.11 -3.04
N VAL A 80 6.54 -4.66 -4.19
CA VAL A 80 7.26 -5.93 -4.25
C VAL A 80 8.56 -5.83 -3.46
N THR A 81 9.32 -4.75 -3.63
CA THR A 81 10.57 -4.51 -2.91
C THR A 81 10.34 -4.42 -1.39
N ILE A 82 9.35 -3.62 -0.95
CA ILE A 82 9.01 -3.48 0.47
C ILE A 82 8.61 -4.83 1.06
N THR A 83 7.83 -5.63 0.33
CA THR A 83 7.37 -6.95 0.79
C THR A 83 8.54 -7.90 1.02
N VAL A 84 9.47 -7.95 0.07
CA VAL A 84 10.67 -8.78 0.17
C VAL A 84 11.59 -8.30 1.29
N VAL A 85 11.85 -7.00 1.39
CA VAL A 85 12.74 -6.43 2.41
C VAL A 85 12.14 -6.53 3.82
N SER A 86 10.81 -6.50 3.94
CA SER A 86 10.11 -6.61 5.23
C SER A 86 9.94 -8.06 5.69
N SER A 87 10.29 -9.04 4.85
CA SER A 87 10.26 -10.45 5.23
C SER A 87 11.56 -10.79 5.94
N PHE A 88 11.50 -11.03 7.25
CA PHE A 88 12.67 -11.43 8.01
C PHE A 88 12.36 -12.47 9.08
N GLU A 89 13.34 -13.34 9.29
CA GLU A 89 13.32 -14.40 10.29
C GLU A 89 14.49 -14.19 11.24
N VAL A 90 14.23 -14.22 12.54
CA VAL A 90 15.27 -14.18 13.58
C VAL A 90 15.36 -15.55 14.23
N THR A 91 16.44 -16.27 13.92
CA THR A 91 16.75 -17.59 14.49
C THR A 91 17.83 -17.48 15.57
N VAL A 92 17.61 -18.06 16.75
CA VAL A 92 18.61 -18.11 17.83
C VAL A 92 18.68 -19.55 18.36
N PHE A 93 19.90 -20.09 18.47
CA PHE A 93 20.15 -21.49 18.86
C PHE A 93 19.36 -22.52 18.01
N GLY A 94 19.19 -22.27 16.71
CA GLY A 94 18.46 -23.16 15.81
C GLY A 94 16.94 -23.15 15.99
N THR A 95 16.41 -22.27 16.83
CA THR A 95 14.96 -22.07 17.01
C THR A 95 14.57 -20.70 16.47
N THR A 96 13.55 -20.65 15.63
CA THR A 96 12.98 -19.40 15.11
C THR A 96 12.31 -18.66 16.26
N LEU A 97 12.88 -17.52 16.67
CA LEU A 97 12.34 -16.71 17.75
C LEU A 97 11.24 -15.78 17.26
N VAL A 98 11.39 -15.20 16.07
CA VAL A 98 10.42 -14.29 15.46
C VAL A 98 10.46 -14.47 13.95
N GLU A 99 9.31 -14.76 13.35
CA GLU A 99 9.08 -14.73 11.91
C GLU A 99 8.06 -13.63 11.61
N ILE A 100 8.46 -12.64 10.82
CA ILE A 100 7.56 -11.61 10.29
C ILE A 100 7.55 -11.78 8.77
N ALA A 101 6.46 -12.34 8.26
CA ALA A 101 6.26 -12.60 6.85
C ALA A 101 4.90 -12.03 6.42
N PRO A 102 4.86 -10.98 5.58
CA PRO A 102 3.63 -10.56 4.95
C PRO A 102 3.14 -11.65 3.98
N ASP A 103 1.83 -11.87 3.91
CA ASP A 103 1.26 -12.66 2.82
C ASP A 103 1.57 -11.98 1.49
N PHE A 104 2.54 -12.53 0.75
CA PHE A 104 3.07 -11.94 -0.46
C PHE A 104 1.97 -11.72 -1.52
N ALA A 105 1.11 -12.72 -1.73
CA ALA A 105 0.06 -12.65 -2.73
C ALA A 105 -0.95 -11.56 -2.38
N ARG A 106 -1.41 -11.53 -1.13
CA ARG A 106 -2.36 -10.52 -0.66
C ARG A 106 -1.75 -9.12 -0.66
N THR A 107 -0.48 -9.00 -0.29
CA THR A 107 0.26 -7.75 -0.29
C THR A 107 0.33 -7.15 -1.69
N VAL A 108 0.80 -7.93 -2.66
CA VAL A 108 0.97 -7.45 -4.03
C VAL A 108 -0.37 -7.14 -4.67
N LEU A 109 -1.39 -8.00 -4.48
CA LEU A 109 -2.70 -7.79 -5.09
C LEU A 109 -3.47 -6.61 -4.48
N VAL A 110 -3.51 -6.50 -3.15
CA VAL A 110 -4.31 -5.48 -2.49
C VAL A 110 -3.56 -4.15 -2.47
N ALA A 111 -2.36 -4.13 -1.87
CA ALA A 111 -1.59 -2.89 -1.72
C ALA A 111 -0.95 -2.45 -3.05
N GLY A 112 -0.46 -3.40 -3.86
CA GLY A 112 0.27 -3.09 -5.10
C GLY A 112 -0.57 -2.94 -6.35
N VAL A 113 -1.79 -3.47 -6.38
CA VAL A 113 -2.65 -3.39 -7.57
C VAL A 113 -3.97 -2.69 -7.25
N ALA A 114 -4.77 -3.23 -6.34
CA ALA A 114 -6.12 -2.72 -6.11
C ALA A 114 -6.13 -1.26 -5.61
N TYR A 115 -5.30 -0.94 -4.61
CA TYR A 115 -5.18 0.42 -4.07
C TYR A 115 -4.78 1.46 -5.13
N PRO A 116 -3.63 1.34 -5.81
CA PRO A 116 -3.21 2.33 -6.80
C PRO A 116 -4.14 2.40 -8.01
N LEU A 117 -4.80 1.31 -8.42
CA LEU A 117 -5.83 1.36 -9.47
C LEU A 117 -7.00 2.25 -9.06
N VAL A 118 -7.56 2.02 -7.87
CA VAL A 118 -8.73 2.75 -7.39
C VAL A 118 -8.38 4.21 -7.14
N PHE A 119 -7.37 4.47 -6.31
CA PHE A 119 -7.04 5.84 -5.90
C PHE A 119 -6.37 6.63 -7.03
N GLY A 120 -5.48 6.01 -7.81
CA GLY A 120 -4.91 6.63 -9.00
C GLY A 120 -5.98 6.98 -10.04
N GLY A 121 -6.94 6.08 -10.28
CA GLY A 121 -8.08 6.33 -11.15
C GLY A 121 -8.97 7.48 -10.67
N ILE A 122 -9.30 7.53 -9.37
CA ILE A 122 -10.04 8.66 -8.76
C ILE A 122 -9.29 9.98 -8.98
N GLY A 123 -7.98 9.99 -8.76
CA GLY A 123 -7.13 11.14 -9.04
C GLY A 123 -7.24 11.64 -10.48
N GLY A 124 -7.21 10.70 -11.44
CA GLY A 124 -7.37 11.01 -12.86
C GLY A 124 -8.73 11.58 -13.22
N LEU A 125 -9.81 11.02 -12.67
CA LEU A 125 -11.17 11.56 -12.84
C LEU A 125 -11.26 12.99 -12.26
N CYS A 126 -10.73 13.23 -11.07
CA CYS A 126 -10.70 14.56 -10.46
C CYS A 126 -9.95 15.56 -11.34
N ALA A 127 -8.78 15.19 -11.88
CA ALA A 127 -8.01 16.06 -12.77
C ALA A 127 -8.82 16.48 -14.01
N PHE A 128 -9.50 15.53 -14.65
CA PHE A 128 -10.34 15.80 -15.82
C PHE A 128 -11.55 16.68 -15.49
N GLY A 129 -12.23 16.41 -14.38
CA GLY A 129 -13.33 17.24 -13.89
C GLY A 129 -12.91 18.67 -13.61
N LEU A 130 -11.75 18.86 -12.96
CA LEU A 130 -11.18 20.19 -12.70
C LEU A 130 -10.81 20.92 -13.99
N ALA A 131 -10.25 20.21 -14.97
CA ALA A 131 -9.89 20.80 -16.27
C ALA A 131 -11.13 21.28 -17.02
N ARG A 132 -12.21 20.49 -16.99
CA ARG A 132 -13.49 20.85 -17.63
C ARG A 132 -14.16 22.04 -16.94
N TRP A 133 -14.22 22.04 -15.61
CA TRP A 133 -14.80 23.15 -14.83
C TRP A 133 -14.11 24.49 -15.07
N ARG A 134 -12.79 24.49 -15.35
CA ARG A 134 -12.03 25.72 -15.66
C ARG A 134 -12.23 26.22 -17.09
N ALA A 135 -12.81 25.41 -17.97
CA ALA A 135 -13.03 25.75 -19.37
C ALA A 135 -14.44 26.32 -19.63
N ASP A 136 -15.35 26.16 -18.67
CA ASP A 136 -16.69 26.74 -18.63
C ASP A 136 -16.67 28.11 -17.91
#